data_AF-A0AAP3H6M9-F1
#
_entry.id   AF-A0AAP3H6M9-F1
#
_cell.length_a   1.000
_cell.length_b   1.000
_cell.length_c   1.000
_cell.angle_alpha   90.00
_cell.angle_beta   90.00
_cell.angle_gamma   90.00
#
_symmetry.space_group_name_H-M   'P 1'
#
loop_
_entity.id
_entity.type
_entity.pdbx_description
1 polymer ?
#
loop_
_entity_poly.entity_id
_entity_poly.type
_entity_poly.pdbx_seq_one_letter_code
_entity_poly.pdbx_strand_id
1 'polypeptide(L)'
;MMLPRTLSAVAILMVTGWSGTANAQSVCGGEVLFQCATDDANSREQITVCAKDQSYILTRHTLASGEMYYDTPLIADANTTWFSWSEDDQVRLEIGFWSTDLAEPVTLHAALPWDDMEETLAATGEYSMWLQSPHWRAHVDQTLCTPETIYADPGALWGAQDTRGPIAAFFSQDEIIPRINTVGVARVADTSGHPEGLPVYAAARPSAATPIWWMLQPGDTVDIIDRKNDFYAVAIPTLGLTECFLRPEALGQPYTGPCATGWVDSAYLEKIQ
;
A
#
# COMPACT_ATOMS: atom_id res chain seq x y z
N MET A 1 -71.14 14.12 -2.15
CA MET A 1 -71.02 14.69 -3.52
C MET A 1 -69.54 14.65 -3.87
N MET A 2 -69.03 13.62 -4.54
CA MET A 2 -69.03 13.39 -6.01
C MET A 2 -68.36 14.52 -6.82
N LEU A 3 -67.24 14.15 -7.45
CA LEU A 3 -66.37 14.90 -8.36
C LEU A 3 -67.10 15.52 -9.57
N PRO A 4 -66.39 16.38 -10.32
CA PRO A 4 -66.02 15.93 -11.66
C PRO A 4 -64.50 16.04 -11.95
N ARG A 5 -64.01 15.03 -12.66
CA ARG A 5 -62.73 15.01 -13.39
C ARG A 5 -62.85 15.88 -14.64
N THR A 6 -61.81 16.62 -14.98
CA THR A 6 -61.48 16.95 -16.37
C THR A 6 -59.97 16.85 -16.56
N LEU A 7 -59.58 16.01 -17.54
CA LEU A 7 -58.25 15.96 -18.13
C LEU A 7 -57.92 17.29 -18.81
N SER A 8 -56.65 17.69 -18.75
CA SER A 8 -56.04 18.45 -19.83
C SER A 8 -54.58 18.03 -19.99
N ALA A 9 -54.19 17.85 -21.23
CA ALA A 9 -52.99 17.16 -21.67
C ALA A 9 -51.84 18.14 -21.97
N VAL A 10 -50.61 17.63 -21.76
CA VAL A 10 -49.36 17.95 -22.47
C VAL A 10 -48.71 19.33 -22.27
N ALA A 11 -47.53 19.31 -21.65
CA ALA A 11 -46.29 19.76 -22.27
C ALA A 11 -45.11 19.04 -21.59
N ILE A 12 -44.63 17.96 -22.22
CA ILE A 12 -43.33 17.37 -21.90
C ILE A 12 -42.29 18.30 -22.50
N LEU A 13 -41.72 19.18 -21.69
CA LEU A 13 -40.49 19.87 -22.04
C LEU A 13 -39.34 18.88 -21.84
N MET A 14 -39.00 18.18 -22.93
CA MET A 14 -37.71 17.51 -23.05
C MET A 14 -36.64 18.59 -23.11
N VAL A 15 -35.99 18.86 -21.97
CA VAL A 15 -34.69 19.51 -22.00
C VAL A 15 -33.68 18.40 -22.28
N THR A 16 -33.43 18.18 -23.58
CA THR A 16 -32.22 17.52 -24.06
C THR A 16 -31.04 18.47 -23.82
N GLY A 17 -30.56 18.48 -22.58
CA GLY A 17 -29.26 19.05 -22.23
C GLY A 17 -28.27 17.89 -22.11
N TRP A 18 -27.20 17.92 -22.89
CA TRP A 18 -26.16 16.91 -22.94
C TRP A 18 -25.62 16.54 -21.55
N SER A 19 -26.12 15.44 -21.01
CA SER A 19 -25.50 14.72 -19.90
C SER A 19 -24.37 13.86 -20.46
N GLY A 20 -23.16 14.41 -20.41
CA GLY A 20 -21.92 13.72 -20.67
C GLY A 20 -20.95 13.88 -19.51
N THR A 21 -21.42 13.92 -18.27
CA THR A 21 -20.57 13.50 -17.16
C THR A 21 -20.47 11.99 -17.28
N ALA A 22 -19.32 11.50 -17.72
CA ALA A 22 -18.95 10.11 -17.48
C ALA A 22 -19.05 9.92 -15.96
N ASN A 23 -20.19 9.39 -15.51
CA ASN A 23 -20.32 8.95 -14.14
C ASN A 23 -19.32 7.81 -14.01
N ALA A 24 -18.15 8.09 -13.45
CA ALA A 24 -17.27 7.06 -12.95
C ALA A 24 -18.16 6.13 -12.11
N GLN A 25 -18.37 4.90 -12.58
CA GLN A 25 -19.00 3.89 -11.74
C GLN A 25 -18.21 3.87 -10.43
N SER A 26 -18.88 3.81 -9.29
CA SER A 26 -18.17 3.58 -8.03
C SER A 26 -17.57 2.18 -8.13
N VAL A 27 -16.30 2.09 -8.53
CA VAL A 27 -15.58 0.83 -8.77
C VAL A 27 -15.26 0.12 -7.44
N CYS A 28 -15.51 0.79 -6.32
CA CYS A 28 -15.32 0.26 -4.98
C CYS A 28 -16.57 0.51 -4.10
N GLY A 29 -16.80 -0.38 -3.13
CA GLY A 29 -17.94 -0.31 -2.21
C GLY A 29 -17.64 0.46 -0.91
N GLY A 30 -16.75 1.45 -0.95
CA GLY A 30 -16.26 2.21 0.21
C GLY A 30 -16.10 3.70 -0.09
N GLU A 31 -15.48 4.44 0.84
CA GLU A 31 -15.16 5.86 0.68
C GLU A 31 -13.95 6.02 -0.26
N VAL A 32 -14.04 6.89 -1.26
CA VAL A 32 -12.94 7.11 -2.22
C VAL A 32 -11.90 8.00 -1.56
N LEU A 33 -10.67 7.50 -1.45
CA LEU A 33 -9.52 8.25 -0.91
C LEU A 33 -8.70 8.89 -2.02
N PHE A 34 -8.48 8.14 -3.10
CA PHE A 34 -7.70 8.59 -4.25
C PHE A 34 -8.35 8.14 -5.54
N GLN A 35 -8.31 9.00 -6.55
CA GLN A 35 -8.69 8.64 -7.90
C GLN A 35 -7.89 9.46 -8.91
N CYS A 36 -7.44 8.85 -10.01
CA CYS A 36 -6.87 9.57 -11.14
C CYS A 36 -7.09 8.82 -12.46
N ALA A 37 -6.86 9.51 -13.58
CA ALA A 37 -6.60 8.89 -14.86
C ALA A 37 -5.09 8.83 -15.13
N THR A 38 -4.62 7.77 -15.79
CA THR A 38 -3.21 7.63 -16.20
C THR A 38 -2.87 8.54 -17.38
N ASP A 39 -1.59 8.90 -17.51
CA ASP A 39 -1.09 9.83 -18.52
C ASP A 39 -0.93 9.21 -19.94
N ASP A 40 -1.34 7.95 -20.13
CA ASP A 40 -1.32 7.32 -21.46
C ASP A 40 -2.55 7.70 -22.28
N ALA A 41 -2.37 8.61 -23.26
CA ALA A 41 -3.46 9.07 -24.11
C ALA A 41 -4.14 7.98 -24.98
N ASN A 42 -3.46 6.87 -25.25
CA ASN A 42 -3.99 5.79 -26.11
C ASN A 42 -4.69 4.68 -25.31
N SER A 43 -4.29 4.50 -24.05
CA SER A 43 -4.86 3.50 -23.13
C SER A 43 -5.03 4.09 -21.74
N ARG A 44 -5.79 5.20 -21.65
CA ARG A 44 -6.11 5.81 -20.35
C ARG A 44 -6.80 4.80 -19.46
N GLU A 45 -6.26 4.62 -18.28
CA GLU A 45 -6.84 3.82 -17.22
C GLU A 45 -7.24 4.73 -16.08
N GLN A 46 -8.22 4.28 -15.28
CA GLN A 46 -8.56 4.92 -14.04
C GLN A 46 -8.02 4.08 -12.89
N ILE A 47 -7.28 4.73 -11.99
CA ILE A 47 -6.87 4.18 -10.70
C ILE A 47 -7.83 4.71 -9.64
N THR A 48 -8.31 3.86 -8.75
CA THR A 48 -9.22 4.25 -7.67
C THR A 48 -8.86 3.48 -6.40
N VAL A 49 -8.63 4.20 -5.31
CA VAL A 49 -8.34 3.65 -3.98
C VAL A 49 -9.44 4.05 -3.01
N CYS A 50 -9.98 3.08 -2.28
CA CYS A 50 -11.09 3.32 -1.38
C CYS A 50 -10.88 2.69 -0.01
N ALA A 51 -11.30 3.38 1.04
CA ALA A 51 -11.34 2.85 2.40
C ALA A 51 -12.64 2.06 2.63
N LYS A 52 -12.50 0.86 3.20
CA LYS A 52 -13.60 0.01 3.63
C LYS A 52 -13.16 -0.90 4.77
N ASP A 53 -13.93 -0.91 5.87
CA ASP A 53 -13.78 -1.91 6.95
C ASP A 53 -12.32 -2.12 7.42
N GLN A 54 -11.57 -1.05 7.68
CA GLN A 54 -10.14 -1.07 8.07
C GLN A 54 -9.18 -1.59 6.98
N SER A 55 -9.58 -1.48 5.72
CA SER A 55 -8.75 -1.83 4.56
C SER A 55 -8.83 -0.74 3.49
N TYR A 56 -7.82 -0.70 2.62
CA TYR A 56 -7.79 0.11 1.41
C TYR A 56 -7.81 -0.82 0.20
N ILE A 57 -8.70 -0.54 -0.75
CA ILE A 57 -8.87 -1.35 -1.94
C ILE A 57 -8.47 -0.52 -3.15
N LEU A 58 -7.46 -0.97 -3.88
CA LEU A 58 -7.03 -0.39 -5.13
C LEU A 58 -7.62 -1.17 -6.30
N THR A 59 -8.22 -0.43 -7.22
CA THR A 59 -8.70 -0.91 -8.51
C THR A 59 -8.07 -0.11 -9.64
N ARG A 60 -7.81 -0.78 -10.75
CA ARG A 60 -7.29 -0.17 -11.99
C ARG A 60 -8.04 -0.79 -13.15
N HIS A 61 -8.60 0.05 -14.02
CA HIS A 61 -9.34 -0.42 -15.20
C HIS A 61 -9.18 0.56 -16.36
N THR A 62 -9.30 0.05 -17.58
CA THR A 62 -9.29 0.89 -18.79
C THR A 62 -10.52 1.80 -18.79
N LEU A 63 -10.30 3.11 -18.95
CA LEU A 63 -11.35 4.13 -18.81
C LEU A 63 -12.41 4.03 -19.92
N ALA A 64 -12.02 3.56 -21.11
CA ALA A 64 -12.90 3.42 -22.26
C ALA A 64 -13.76 2.14 -22.24
N SER A 65 -13.22 1.02 -21.76
CA SER A 65 -13.89 -0.30 -21.81
C SER A 65 -14.40 -0.79 -20.47
N GLY A 66 -13.88 -0.27 -19.35
CA GLY A 66 -14.12 -0.82 -18.02
C GLY A 66 -13.38 -2.13 -17.74
N GLU A 67 -12.51 -2.57 -18.64
CA GLU A 67 -11.73 -3.80 -18.45
C GLU A 67 -10.75 -3.65 -17.29
N MET A 68 -10.78 -4.59 -16.36
CA MET A 68 -9.95 -4.56 -15.16
C MET A 68 -8.51 -4.94 -15.50
N TYR A 69 -7.55 -4.19 -14.97
CA TYR A 69 -6.13 -4.52 -15.09
C TYR A 69 -5.73 -5.66 -14.15
N TYR A 70 -6.31 -5.67 -12.94
CA TYR A 70 -6.14 -6.76 -11.98
C TYR A 70 -7.41 -7.61 -11.96
N ASP A 71 -7.25 -8.93 -12.02
CA ASP A 71 -8.36 -9.88 -11.87
C ASP A 71 -8.90 -9.82 -10.43
N THR A 72 -8.00 -9.63 -9.46
CA THR A 72 -8.34 -9.41 -8.05
C THR A 72 -7.96 -7.99 -7.62
N PRO A 73 -8.88 -7.19 -7.05
CA PRO A 73 -8.53 -5.89 -6.50
C PRO A 73 -7.39 -5.99 -5.48
N LEU A 74 -6.48 -5.02 -5.49
CA LEU A 74 -5.38 -5.04 -4.54
C LEU A 74 -5.87 -4.54 -3.18
N ILE A 75 -5.55 -5.25 -2.11
CA ILE A 75 -6.03 -4.93 -0.76
C ILE A 75 -4.82 -4.61 0.12
N ALA A 76 -4.92 -3.50 0.84
CA ALA A 76 -4.02 -3.12 1.92
C ALA A 76 -4.82 -3.12 3.23
N ASP A 77 -4.34 -3.81 4.24
CA ASP A 77 -4.87 -3.74 5.60
C ASP A 77 -4.32 -2.49 6.30
N ALA A 78 -5.20 -1.68 6.88
CA ALA A 78 -4.84 -0.39 7.46
C ALA A 78 -3.89 -0.50 8.67
N ASN A 79 -3.83 -1.67 9.32
CA ASN A 79 -3.02 -1.89 10.52
C ASN A 79 -1.68 -2.56 10.25
N THR A 80 -1.52 -3.21 9.10
CA THR A 80 -0.39 -4.13 8.84
C THR A 80 0.33 -3.88 7.52
N THR A 81 -0.21 -3.02 6.67
CA THR A 81 0.38 -2.75 5.35
C THR A 81 1.18 -1.46 5.36
N TRP A 82 2.23 -1.40 4.52
CA TRP A 82 3.11 -0.25 4.38
C TRP A 82 2.33 1.06 4.22
N PHE A 83 2.62 2.01 5.09
CA PHE A 83 2.09 3.36 5.05
C PHE A 83 3.14 4.38 5.49
N SER A 84 3.72 5.11 4.56
CA SER A 84 4.65 6.20 4.91
C SER A 84 3.97 7.53 4.72
N TRP A 85 4.25 8.48 5.63
CA TRP A 85 3.91 9.87 5.40
C TRP A 85 4.93 10.84 5.97
N SER A 86 5.04 12.00 5.34
CA SER A 86 5.81 13.13 5.83
C SER A 86 5.12 14.44 5.46
N GLU A 87 5.12 15.37 6.39
CA GLU A 87 4.66 16.75 6.19
C GLU A 87 5.89 17.66 6.14
N ASP A 88 6.14 18.21 4.95
CA ASP A 88 6.95 19.42 4.74
C ASP A 88 6.02 20.45 4.04
N ASP A 89 6.49 21.16 3.01
CA ASP A 89 5.64 21.99 2.13
C ASP A 89 4.54 21.19 1.38
N GLN A 90 4.59 19.86 1.47
CA GLN A 90 3.62 18.92 0.90
C GLN A 90 3.46 17.73 1.85
N VAL A 91 2.26 17.16 1.85
CA VAL A 91 2.01 15.82 2.38
C VAL A 91 2.45 14.80 1.34
N ARG A 92 3.44 13.99 1.70
CA ARG A 92 3.83 12.81 0.92
C ARG A 92 3.24 11.59 1.58
N LEU A 93 2.59 10.74 0.79
CA LEU A 93 1.94 9.52 1.23
C LEU A 93 2.39 8.35 0.39
N GLU A 94 2.60 7.21 1.03
CA GLU A 94 2.81 5.94 0.36
C GLU A 94 1.86 4.90 0.95
N ILE A 95 1.17 4.13 0.11
CA ILE A 95 0.36 2.98 0.52
C ILE A 95 0.83 1.76 -0.27
N GLY A 96 1.32 0.74 0.43
CA GLY A 96 1.65 -0.53 -0.19
C GLY A 96 0.40 -1.35 -0.44
N PHE A 97 0.32 -2.00 -1.59
CA PHE A 97 -0.70 -2.98 -1.94
C PHE A 97 -0.01 -4.27 -2.39
N TRP A 98 -0.76 -5.37 -2.42
CA TRP A 98 -0.29 -6.64 -2.95
C TRP A 98 -1.05 -7.02 -4.21
N SER A 99 -0.31 -7.24 -5.32
CA SER A 99 -0.86 -7.87 -6.52
C SER A 99 -0.72 -9.38 -6.43
N THR A 100 -1.85 -10.08 -6.26
CA THR A 100 -1.90 -11.54 -6.34
C THR A 100 -1.53 -12.04 -7.73
N ASP A 101 -1.89 -11.27 -8.75
CA ASP A 101 -1.81 -11.69 -10.15
C ASP A 101 -0.37 -11.57 -10.66
N LEU A 102 0.35 -10.56 -10.18
CA LEU A 102 1.76 -10.31 -10.52
C LEU A 102 2.74 -10.87 -9.46
N ALA A 103 2.23 -11.32 -8.32
CA ALA A 103 3.01 -11.76 -7.17
C ALA A 103 4.08 -10.72 -6.74
N GLU A 104 3.67 -9.45 -6.65
CA GLU A 104 4.56 -8.35 -6.25
C GLU A 104 3.82 -7.25 -5.45
N PRO A 105 4.53 -6.51 -4.58
CA PRO A 105 3.99 -5.28 -4.02
C PRO A 105 3.82 -4.21 -5.11
N VAL A 106 2.73 -3.45 -5.00
CA VAL A 106 2.47 -2.26 -5.78
C VAL A 106 2.29 -1.11 -4.80
N THR A 107 3.12 -0.08 -4.90
CA THR A 107 3.03 1.08 -3.99
C THR A 107 2.33 2.22 -4.71
N LEU A 108 1.26 2.75 -4.11
CA LEU A 108 0.74 4.06 -4.45
C LEU A 108 1.59 5.11 -3.75
N HIS A 109 2.10 6.06 -4.52
CA HIS A 109 2.70 7.27 -3.99
C HIS A 109 1.81 8.46 -4.33
N ALA A 110 1.64 9.37 -3.38
CA ALA A 110 0.98 10.64 -3.59
C ALA A 110 1.80 11.77 -2.95
N ALA A 111 1.95 12.88 -3.66
CA ALA A 111 2.44 14.13 -3.12
C ALA A 111 1.35 15.18 -3.31
N LEU A 112 0.81 15.67 -2.19
CA LEU A 112 -0.36 16.52 -2.13
C LEU A 112 0.03 17.85 -1.49
N PRO A 113 -0.49 18.98 -1.99
CA PRO A 113 -0.22 20.27 -1.38
C PRO A 113 -0.86 20.32 0.01
N TRP A 114 -0.12 20.82 0.99
CA TRP A 114 -0.52 20.82 2.40
C TRP A 114 -0.60 22.24 2.95
N ASP A 115 -1.60 22.49 3.78
CA ASP A 115 -1.77 23.73 4.54
C ASP A 115 -1.48 23.44 6.02
N ASP A 116 -0.27 23.77 6.46
CA ASP A 116 0.18 23.59 7.84
C ASP A 116 -0.70 24.34 8.86
N MET A 117 -1.37 25.42 8.45
CA MET A 117 -2.19 26.22 9.39
C MET A 117 -3.54 25.57 9.66
N GLU A 118 -4.14 24.96 8.64
CA GLU A 118 -5.46 24.34 8.72
C GLU A 118 -5.38 22.81 8.88
N GLU A 119 -4.16 22.24 8.91
CA GLU A 119 -3.88 20.80 9.01
C GLU A 119 -4.68 20.00 7.97
N THR A 120 -4.67 20.48 6.72
CA THR A 120 -5.48 19.90 5.63
C THR A 120 -4.85 20.11 4.26
N LEU A 121 -5.43 19.48 3.22
CA LEU A 121 -5.00 19.68 1.84
C LEU A 121 -5.23 21.13 1.41
N ALA A 122 -4.18 21.75 0.86
CA ALA A 122 -4.28 23.12 0.38
C ALA A 122 -5.18 23.18 -0.87
N ALA A 123 -5.96 24.26 -0.96
CA ALA A 123 -6.85 24.51 -2.10
C ALA A 123 -6.09 24.77 -3.41
N THR A 124 -4.78 25.06 -3.34
CA THR A 124 -3.91 25.34 -4.49
C THR A 124 -2.58 24.64 -4.32
N GLY A 125 -2.02 24.15 -5.42
CA GLY A 125 -0.71 23.50 -5.46
C GLY A 125 -0.69 22.35 -6.45
N GLU A 126 0.49 21.75 -6.63
CA GLU A 126 0.66 20.62 -7.54
C GLU A 126 0.32 19.31 -6.83
N TYR A 127 -0.56 18.53 -7.43
CA TYR A 127 -0.87 17.15 -7.06
C TYR A 127 -0.03 16.21 -7.93
N SER A 128 0.59 15.22 -7.30
CA SER A 128 1.27 14.13 -8.02
C SER A 128 0.84 12.80 -7.41
N MET A 129 0.58 11.82 -8.28
CA MET A 129 0.21 10.48 -7.86
C MET A 129 0.71 9.46 -8.89
N TRP A 130 1.23 8.33 -8.43
CA TRP A 130 1.67 7.24 -9.30
C TRP A 130 1.64 5.89 -8.59
N LEU A 131 1.53 4.83 -9.39
CA LEU A 131 1.79 3.46 -8.94
C LEU A 131 3.20 3.07 -9.30
N GLN A 132 3.86 2.34 -8.41
CA GLN A 132 5.22 1.86 -8.61
C GLN A 132 5.32 0.37 -8.24
N SER A 133 6.06 -0.40 -9.04
CA SER A 133 6.53 -1.72 -8.66
C SER A 133 7.56 -1.62 -7.51
N PRO A 134 7.99 -2.75 -6.91
CA PRO A 134 8.95 -2.71 -5.80
C PRO A 134 10.28 -2.12 -6.25
N HIS A 135 10.84 -1.22 -5.44
CA HIS A 135 12.07 -0.48 -5.76
C HIS A 135 13.33 -1.36 -5.80
N TRP A 136 13.29 -2.56 -5.22
CA TRP A 136 14.43 -3.49 -5.22
C TRP A 136 14.60 -4.22 -6.56
N ARG A 137 13.64 -4.12 -7.48
CA ARG A 137 13.75 -4.72 -8.81
C ARG A 137 14.78 -4.01 -9.68
N ALA A 138 15.40 -4.77 -10.58
CA ALA A 138 16.33 -4.22 -11.57
C ALA A 138 15.66 -3.22 -12.52
N HIS A 139 14.34 -3.36 -12.75
CA HIS A 139 13.53 -2.39 -13.47
C HIS A 139 12.33 -2.01 -12.60
N VAL A 140 12.17 -0.70 -12.37
CA VAL A 140 11.06 -0.15 -11.61
C VAL A 140 10.05 0.42 -12.59
N ASP A 141 8.87 -0.19 -12.63
CA ASP A 141 7.77 0.27 -13.46
C ASP A 141 6.98 1.34 -12.71
N GLN A 142 6.75 2.48 -13.36
CA GLN A 142 5.94 3.58 -12.85
C GLN A 142 4.74 3.84 -13.78
N THR A 143 3.55 3.91 -13.19
CA THR A 143 2.33 4.35 -13.87
C THR A 143 1.91 5.70 -13.31
N LEU A 144 2.12 6.77 -14.08
CA LEU A 144 1.86 8.14 -13.66
C LEU A 144 0.40 8.54 -13.87
N CYS A 145 -0.17 9.27 -12.91
CA CYS A 145 -1.44 9.95 -13.06
C CYS A 145 -1.27 11.29 -13.78
N THR A 146 -2.25 11.67 -14.59
CA THR A 146 -2.36 13.05 -15.08
C THR A 146 -2.77 13.98 -13.93
N PRO A 147 -1.98 15.01 -13.57
CA PRO A 147 -2.19 15.83 -12.38
C PRO A 147 -3.60 16.42 -12.24
N GLU A 148 -4.18 16.93 -13.34
CA GLU A 148 -5.50 17.59 -13.31
C GLU A 148 -6.66 16.63 -13.03
N THR A 149 -6.40 15.32 -13.04
CA THR A 149 -7.42 14.29 -12.79
C THR A 149 -7.34 13.70 -11.38
N ILE A 150 -6.33 14.11 -10.59
CA ILE A 150 -6.13 13.60 -9.24
C ILE A 150 -7.19 14.17 -8.32
N TYR A 151 -7.97 13.26 -7.73
CA TYR A 151 -8.81 13.48 -6.57
C TYR A 151 -8.13 12.84 -5.36
N ALA A 152 -8.09 13.56 -4.24
CA ALA A 152 -7.54 13.07 -2.98
C ALA A 152 -8.40 13.55 -1.80
N ASP A 153 -8.83 12.62 -0.97
CA ASP A 153 -9.48 12.85 0.32
C ASP A 153 -8.90 11.86 1.34
N PRO A 154 -7.70 12.15 1.90
CA PRO A 154 -6.98 11.23 2.76
C PRO A 154 -7.55 11.17 4.18
N GLY A 155 -8.64 11.88 4.50
CA GLY A 155 -9.15 12.01 5.87
C GLY A 155 -9.41 10.69 6.58
N ALA A 156 -9.90 9.68 5.86
CA ALA A 156 -10.15 8.36 6.42
C ALA A 156 -8.87 7.52 6.67
N LEU A 157 -7.70 7.96 6.20
CA LEU A 157 -6.41 7.36 6.55
C LEU A 157 -6.04 7.68 8.00
N TRP A 158 -6.21 8.93 8.42
CA TRP A 158 -5.61 9.47 9.65
C TRP A 158 -6.01 8.71 10.90
N GLY A 159 -7.28 8.36 11.06
CA GLY A 159 -7.74 7.64 12.25
C GLY A 159 -7.05 6.28 12.49
N ALA A 160 -6.67 5.56 11.42
CA ALA A 160 -5.90 4.32 11.55
C ALA A 160 -4.43 4.60 11.92
N GLN A 161 -3.88 5.71 11.45
CA GLN A 161 -2.45 6.04 11.51
C GLN A 161 -2.05 6.82 12.77
N ASP A 162 -2.94 7.66 13.31
CA ASP A 162 -2.74 8.42 14.56
C ASP A 162 -2.37 7.53 15.74
N THR A 163 -2.91 6.30 15.75
CA THR A 163 -2.64 5.33 16.82
C THR A 163 -1.22 4.74 16.76
N ARG A 164 -0.49 4.90 15.65
CA ARG A 164 0.76 4.19 15.37
C ARG A 164 1.93 5.03 14.84
N GLY A 165 1.70 6.26 14.37
CA GLY A 165 2.71 7.08 13.68
C GLY A 165 2.97 6.60 12.24
N PRO A 166 3.91 7.19 11.48
CA PRO A 166 4.26 6.75 10.12
C PRO A 166 4.75 5.28 10.13
N ILE A 167 4.08 4.41 9.37
CA ILE A 167 4.29 2.95 9.33
C ILE A 167 5.13 2.56 8.10
N ALA A 168 6.45 2.62 8.18
CA ALA A 168 7.29 1.93 7.20
C ALA A 168 7.51 0.47 7.58
N ALA A 169 6.49 -0.35 7.43
CA ALA A 169 6.67 -1.78 7.56
C ALA A 169 5.60 -2.52 6.78
N PHE A 170 6.01 -3.25 5.75
CA PHE A 170 5.32 -4.50 5.49
C PHE A 170 5.60 -5.39 6.71
N PHE A 171 4.55 -5.77 7.41
CA PHE A 171 4.67 -6.74 8.49
C PHE A 171 4.56 -8.15 7.94
N SER A 172 5.08 -9.09 8.71
CA SER A 172 4.68 -10.46 8.49
C SER A 172 3.17 -10.66 8.68
N GLN A 173 2.58 -11.47 7.81
CA GLN A 173 1.24 -12.04 7.97
C GLN A 173 1.19 -13.11 9.08
N ASP A 174 2.35 -13.61 9.53
CA ASP A 174 2.46 -14.48 10.69
C ASP A 174 2.67 -13.64 11.95
N GLU A 175 2.09 -14.08 13.06
CA GLU A 175 2.45 -13.56 14.38
C GLU A 175 3.92 -13.93 14.68
N ILE A 176 4.75 -12.92 14.90
CA ILE A 176 6.15 -13.05 15.27
C ILE A 176 6.26 -12.87 16.78
N ILE A 177 6.79 -13.89 17.47
CA ILE A 177 6.95 -13.86 18.92
C ILE A 177 8.43 -14.03 19.24
N PRO A 178 9.17 -12.96 19.59
CA PRO A 178 10.58 -13.09 19.84
C PRO A 178 10.90 -13.96 21.06
N ARG A 179 11.86 -14.88 20.93
CA ARG A 179 12.22 -15.82 22.02
C ARG A 179 13.70 -15.79 22.30
N ILE A 180 14.07 -15.99 23.56
CA ILE A 180 15.47 -15.95 24.01
C ILE A 180 16.39 -16.93 23.26
N ASN A 181 15.85 -18.03 22.74
CA ASN A 181 16.61 -19.05 22.02
C ASN A 181 16.64 -18.82 20.49
N THR A 182 15.90 -17.84 19.98
CA THR A 182 15.86 -17.50 18.55
C THR A 182 16.53 -16.16 18.28
N VAL A 183 16.35 -15.20 19.19
CA VAL A 183 16.89 -13.85 19.05
C VAL A 183 18.41 -13.86 18.90
N GLY A 184 18.91 -13.02 18.02
CA GLY A 184 20.32 -12.89 17.73
C GLY A 184 20.54 -11.99 16.52
N VAL A 185 21.77 -11.92 16.05
CA VAL A 185 22.13 -11.11 14.88
C VAL A 185 22.69 -12.03 13.81
N ALA A 186 22.24 -11.84 12.57
CA ALA A 186 22.79 -12.54 11.42
C ALA A 186 23.25 -11.58 10.33
N ARG A 187 24.21 -12.05 9.55
CA ARG A 187 24.66 -11.44 8.31
C ARG A 187 24.10 -12.21 7.13
N VAL A 188 23.68 -11.51 6.10
CA VAL A 188 23.26 -12.10 4.84
C VAL A 188 24.49 -12.65 4.11
N ALA A 189 24.49 -13.95 3.88
CA ALA A 189 25.55 -14.67 3.17
C ALA A 189 25.58 -14.30 1.67
N ASP A 190 26.53 -14.86 0.93
CA ASP A 190 26.54 -14.73 -0.54
C ASP A 190 25.24 -15.29 -1.14
N THR A 191 24.50 -14.43 -1.83
CA THR A 191 23.23 -14.74 -2.48
C THR A 191 23.42 -15.05 -3.97
N SER A 192 24.51 -15.70 -4.38
CA SER A 192 24.75 -16.08 -5.78
C SER A 192 23.60 -16.82 -6.48
N GLY A 193 22.71 -17.47 -5.72
CA GLY A 193 21.46 -18.07 -6.22
C GLY A 193 20.27 -17.10 -6.38
N HIS A 194 20.37 -15.87 -5.88
CA HIS A 194 19.38 -14.81 -5.95
C HIS A 194 20.03 -13.50 -6.45
N PRO A 195 20.03 -13.25 -7.77
CA PRO A 195 20.73 -12.10 -8.36
C PRO A 195 20.18 -10.74 -7.93
N GLU A 196 18.95 -10.69 -7.40
CA GLU A 196 18.29 -9.47 -6.91
C GLU A 196 18.45 -9.28 -5.38
N GLY A 197 19.07 -10.24 -4.69
CA GLY A 197 19.20 -10.28 -3.23
C GLY A 197 18.34 -11.36 -2.56
N LEU A 198 18.46 -11.50 -1.25
CA LEU A 198 17.75 -12.47 -0.44
C LEU A 198 16.32 -11.99 -0.14
N PRO A 199 15.27 -12.69 -0.60
CA PRO A 199 13.89 -12.26 -0.41
C PRO A 199 13.45 -12.27 1.06
N VAL A 200 12.76 -11.19 1.44
CA VAL A 200 12.05 -11.06 2.71
C VAL A 200 10.55 -11.28 2.46
N TYR A 201 10.09 -12.45 2.88
CA TYR A 201 8.72 -12.90 2.70
C TYR A 201 7.78 -12.37 3.79
N ALA A 202 6.51 -12.14 3.45
CA ALA A 202 5.50 -11.81 4.45
C ALA A 202 5.11 -13.01 5.34
N ALA A 203 5.43 -14.26 4.97
CA ALA A 203 5.08 -15.43 5.77
C ALA A 203 6.20 -16.48 5.79
N ALA A 204 6.30 -17.25 6.89
CA ALA A 204 7.33 -18.27 7.12
C ALA A 204 7.14 -19.57 6.32
N ARG A 205 6.10 -19.63 5.49
CA ARG A 205 5.80 -20.76 4.62
C ARG A 205 5.56 -20.22 3.23
N PRO A 206 6.60 -19.65 2.60
CA PRO A 206 6.41 -19.01 1.32
C PRO A 206 5.98 -20.03 0.26
N SER A 207 4.99 -19.63 -0.53
CA SER A 207 4.61 -20.25 -1.79
C SER A 207 4.96 -19.29 -2.92
N ALA A 208 4.74 -19.69 -4.18
CA ALA A 208 4.89 -18.79 -5.32
C ALA A 208 4.02 -17.52 -5.22
N ALA A 209 2.96 -17.53 -4.40
CA ALA A 209 2.08 -16.40 -4.17
C ALA A 209 2.40 -15.62 -2.87
N THR A 210 3.43 -16.00 -2.11
CA THR A 210 3.74 -15.33 -0.84
C THR A 210 4.48 -14.02 -1.10
N PRO A 211 4.02 -12.90 -0.49
CA PRO A 211 4.62 -11.60 -0.74
C PRO A 211 6.09 -11.50 -0.41
N ILE A 212 6.87 -10.90 -1.33
CA ILE A 212 8.23 -10.42 -1.10
C ILE A 212 8.19 -8.91 -1.05
N TRP A 213 8.47 -8.34 0.11
CA TRP A 213 8.39 -6.88 0.29
C TRP A 213 9.75 -6.20 0.32
N TRP A 214 10.83 -6.96 0.51
CA TRP A 214 12.20 -6.46 0.55
C TRP A 214 13.17 -7.49 -0.01
N MET A 215 14.32 -7.01 -0.49
CA MET A 215 15.48 -7.84 -0.84
C MET A 215 16.66 -7.40 0.01
N LEU A 216 17.12 -8.27 0.89
CA LEU A 216 18.36 -8.04 1.63
C LEU A 216 19.56 -8.30 0.72
N GLN A 217 20.56 -7.43 0.80
CA GLN A 217 21.77 -7.56 0.00
C GLN A 217 22.83 -8.38 0.75
N PRO A 218 23.72 -9.11 0.05
CA PRO A 218 24.86 -9.76 0.66
C PRO A 218 25.65 -8.81 1.55
N GLY A 219 25.93 -9.24 2.79
CA GLY A 219 26.62 -8.44 3.79
C GLY A 219 25.73 -7.60 4.70
N ASP A 220 24.44 -7.43 4.38
CA ASP A 220 23.47 -6.78 5.26
C ASP A 220 23.41 -7.49 6.62
N THR A 221 23.18 -6.72 7.67
CA THR A 221 23.03 -7.24 9.04
C THR A 221 21.60 -7.08 9.47
N VAL A 222 21.02 -8.15 10.00
CA VAL A 222 19.62 -8.20 10.42
C VAL A 222 19.51 -8.81 11.81
N ASP A 223 18.54 -8.31 12.59
CA ASP A 223 18.20 -8.88 13.88
C ASP A 223 17.25 -10.05 13.65
N ILE A 224 17.66 -11.25 14.02
CA ILE A 224 16.76 -12.40 14.07
C ILE A 224 15.89 -12.24 15.31
N ILE A 225 14.58 -12.35 15.13
CA ILE A 225 13.62 -12.20 16.22
C ILE A 225 12.86 -13.49 16.48
N ASP A 226 12.48 -14.26 15.47
CA ASP A 226 11.76 -15.54 15.63
C ASP A 226 12.23 -16.58 14.62
N ARG A 227 11.79 -17.82 14.78
CA ARG A 227 12.10 -18.93 13.87
C ARG A 227 10.87 -19.81 13.67
N LYS A 228 10.61 -20.16 12.42
CA LYS A 228 9.58 -21.14 12.05
C LYS A 228 10.12 -22.00 10.92
N ASN A 229 10.32 -23.28 11.22
CA ASN A 229 10.99 -24.24 10.34
C ASN A 229 12.38 -23.74 9.90
N ASP A 230 12.58 -23.65 8.58
CA ASP A 230 13.82 -23.22 7.93
C ASP A 230 13.86 -21.70 7.66
N PHE A 231 12.90 -20.95 8.20
CA PHE A 231 12.84 -19.50 8.06
C PHE A 231 13.09 -18.80 9.41
N TYR A 232 13.84 -17.71 9.34
CA TYR A 232 13.99 -16.75 10.44
C TYR A 232 13.10 -15.54 10.17
N ALA A 233 12.39 -15.09 11.20
CA ALA A 233 11.82 -13.76 11.19
C ALA A 233 12.94 -12.76 11.51
N VAL A 234 13.03 -11.71 10.71
CA VAL A 234 14.03 -10.65 10.86
C VAL A 234 13.37 -9.31 11.14
N ALA A 235 14.00 -8.48 11.98
CA ALA A 235 13.71 -7.07 12.11
C ALA A 235 14.69 -6.26 11.25
N ILE A 236 14.15 -5.36 10.43
CA ILE A 236 14.91 -4.58 9.45
C ILE A 236 14.70 -3.08 9.76
N PRO A 237 15.78 -2.30 10.01
CA PRO A 237 15.65 -0.87 10.25
C PRO A 237 15.15 -0.16 8.99
N THR A 238 14.08 0.62 9.13
CA THR A 238 13.49 1.44 8.06
C THR A 238 13.38 2.91 8.50
N LEU A 239 13.21 3.85 7.55
CA LEU A 239 13.03 5.29 7.80
C LEU A 239 14.06 5.97 8.72
N GLY A 240 15.35 5.71 8.49
CA GLY A 240 16.41 6.37 9.27
C GLY A 240 16.59 5.82 10.69
N LEU A 241 15.85 4.76 11.06
CA LEU A 241 16.22 3.94 12.21
C LEU A 241 17.54 3.23 11.92
N THR A 242 18.44 3.25 12.89
CA THR A 242 19.74 2.57 12.80
C THR A 242 19.75 1.22 13.50
N GLU A 243 18.81 0.98 14.43
CA GLU A 243 18.78 -0.22 15.28
C GLU A 243 17.35 -0.68 15.57
N CYS A 244 17.13 -2.00 15.62
CA CYS A 244 15.84 -2.63 15.93
C CYS A 244 15.80 -3.14 17.37
N PHE A 245 16.03 -2.23 18.32
CA PHE A 245 16.20 -2.62 19.72
C PHE A 245 14.99 -3.38 20.30
N LEU A 246 15.20 -4.66 20.59
CA LEU A 246 14.24 -5.51 21.28
C LEU A 246 14.54 -5.52 22.78
N ARG A 247 13.62 -5.00 23.58
CA ARG A 247 13.70 -5.01 25.04
C ARG A 247 13.55 -6.44 25.59
N PRO A 248 14.30 -6.85 26.62
CA PRO A 248 14.15 -8.18 27.24
C PRO A 248 12.72 -8.46 27.72
N GLU A 249 12.00 -7.43 28.18
CA GLU A 249 10.61 -7.56 28.65
C GLU A 249 9.61 -7.86 27.53
N ALA A 250 9.98 -7.62 26.27
CA ALA A 250 9.17 -7.92 25.10
C ALA A 250 9.32 -9.38 24.62
N LEU A 251 10.27 -10.14 25.18
CA LEU A 251 10.45 -11.55 24.85
C LEU A 251 9.22 -12.38 25.27
N GLY A 252 8.76 -13.25 24.37
CA GLY A 252 7.58 -14.08 24.57
C GLY A 252 6.24 -13.37 24.33
N GLN A 253 6.25 -12.11 23.89
CA GLN A 253 5.08 -11.36 23.45
C GLN A 253 5.10 -11.17 21.93
N PRO A 254 3.96 -10.90 21.28
CA PRO A 254 3.94 -10.49 19.88
C PRO A 254 4.84 -9.27 19.67
N TYR A 255 5.64 -9.29 18.60
CA TYR A 255 6.57 -8.21 18.29
C TYR A 255 5.80 -6.91 17.98
N THR A 256 6.11 -5.85 18.72
CA THR A 256 5.59 -4.48 18.52
C THR A 256 6.73 -3.46 18.39
N GLY A 257 7.91 -3.91 17.99
CA GLY A 257 9.09 -3.05 17.86
C GLY A 257 8.98 -2.12 16.65
N PRO A 258 9.88 -1.11 16.55
CA PRO A 258 9.76 -0.03 15.57
C PRO A 258 10.16 -0.44 14.15
N CYS A 259 10.82 -1.59 14.00
CA CYS A 259 11.33 -2.05 12.71
C CYS A 259 10.33 -2.92 11.96
N ALA A 260 10.43 -2.86 10.63
CA ALA A 260 9.73 -3.75 9.73
C ALA A 260 10.15 -5.21 9.93
N THR A 261 9.24 -6.14 9.60
CA THR A 261 9.48 -7.56 9.84
C THR A 261 9.09 -8.43 8.65
N GLY A 262 9.80 -9.54 8.50
CA GLY A 262 9.46 -10.56 7.52
C GLY A 262 10.29 -11.80 7.72
N TRP A 263 10.08 -12.78 6.86
CA TRP A 263 10.68 -14.11 6.95
C TRP A 263 11.70 -14.31 5.85
N VAL A 264 12.84 -14.85 6.22
CA VAL A 264 13.97 -15.06 5.33
C VAL A 264 14.45 -16.50 5.47
N ASP A 265 14.84 -17.13 4.36
CA ASP A 265 15.40 -18.48 4.37
C ASP A 265 16.71 -18.49 5.17
N SER A 266 16.72 -19.29 6.24
CA SER A 266 17.83 -19.38 7.18
C SER A 266 19.12 -19.91 6.57
N ALA A 267 19.05 -20.61 5.44
CA ALA A 267 20.23 -21.12 4.73
C ALA A 267 21.16 -20.00 4.24
N TYR A 268 20.64 -18.78 4.07
CA TYR A 268 21.39 -17.62 3.60
C TYR A 268 21.73 -16.62 4.73
N LEU A 269 21.54 -17.03 6.00
CA LEU A 269 21.84 -16.19 7.16
C LEU A 269 22.94 -16.82 8.02
N GLU A 270 24.07 -16.10 8.11
CA GLU A 270 25.18 -16.45 8.99
C GLU A 270 24.99 -15.77 10.34
N LYS A 271 24.65 -16.55 11.37
CA LYS A 271 24.56 -16.02 12.74
C LYS A 271 25.92 -15.53 13.23
N ILE A 272 25.96 -14.27 13.65
CA ILE A 272 27.17 -13.61 14.14
C ILE A 272 27.11 -13.27 15.63
N GLN A 273 25.91 -13.24 16.24
CA GLN A 273 25.70 -13.05 17.69
C GLN A 273 24.44 -13.80 18.16
#